data_AF-A0A7S0GG89-F1
#
_entry.id   AF-A0A7S0GG89-F1
#
_cell.length_a   1.000
_cell.length_b   1.000
_cell.length_c   1.000
_cell.angle_alpha   90.00
_cell.angle_beta   90.00
_cell.angle_gamma   90.00
#
_symmetry.space_group_name_H-M   'P 1'
#
loop_
_entity.id
_entity.type
_entity.pdbx_description
1 polymer ?
#
loop_
_entity_poly.entity_id
_entity_poly.type
_entity_poly.pdbx_seq_one_letter_code
_entity_poly.pdbx_strand_id
1 'polypeptide(L)'
;MHDLDVTGKPTGETATLDEFDSLLILADIANENDTQAADSRTLACLLLMHHVQKEILDKRKEQAVMKFRSSLTKNNSSLQLHERGKIQFYDGISYNIRPPISEILDVRTRRLLQVADCEGYAYGYVMSNQIVSSAIAQVAQDRRMNSVLGEILSANGNEIYIRDISRYIEVGKDTTKELRTMSFWDIALRARQH
;
A
#
# COMPACT_ATOMS: atom_id res chain seq x y z
N MET A 1 5.87 5.97 -18.05
CA MET A 1 5.08 4.91 -18.73
C MET A 1 4.23 5.63 -19.77
N HIS A 2 4.07 5.11 -20.99
CA HIS A 2 3.13 5.75 -21.93
C HIS A 2 1.72 5.50 -21.41
N ASP A 3 0.98 6.57 -21.20
CA ASP A 3 -0.43 6.48 -20.87
C ASP A 3 -1.20 5.85 -22.05
N LEU A 4 -2.19 5.03 -21.73
CA LEU A 4 -2.97 4.26 -22.70
C LEU A 4 -4.43 4.67 -22.61
N ASP A 5 -5.09 4.84 -23.76
CA ASP A 5 -6.53 5.10 -23.78
C ASP A 5 -7.33 3.84 -23.40
N VAL A 6 -8.65 4.00 -23.27
CA VAL A 6 -9.59 2.90 -22.95
C VAL A 6 -9.59 1.76 -23.99
N THR A 7 -8.92 1.94 -25.13
CA THR A 7 -8.75 0.94 -26.19
C THR A 7 -7.34 0.34 -26.23
N GLY A 8 -6.47 0.71 -25.29
CA GLY A 8 -5.09 0.22 -25.18
C GLY A 8 -4.10 0.89 -26.13
N LYS A 9 -4.45 2.03 -26.75
CA LYS A 9 -3.53 2.78 -27.62
C LYS A 9 -2.76 3.85 -26.82
N PRO A 10 -1.48 4.09 -27.13
CA PRO A 10 -0.71 5.13 -26.44
C PRO A 10 -1.29 6.52 -26.72
N THR A 11 -1.59 7.27 -25.66
CA THR A 11 -2.11 8.65 -25.72
C THR A 11 -1.00 9.66 -26.05
N GLY A 12 0.27 9.25 -25.94
CA GLY A 12 1.43 10.10 -26.13
C GLY A 12 1.85 10.85 -24.86
N GLU A 13 1.03 10.79 -23.81
CA GLU A 13 1.37 11.33 -22.49
C GLU A 13 2.25 10.34 -21.70
N THR A 14 3.12 10.86 -20.84
CA THR A 14 3.97 10.04 -19.99
C THR A 14 3.51 10.18 -18.56
N ALA A 15 2.92 9.12 -18.01
CA ALA A 15 2.58 9.08 -16.59
C ALA A 15 3.80 8.68 -15.75
N THR A 16 3.97 9.34 -14.61
CA THR A 16 5.01 9.01 -13.61
C THR A 16 4.41 8.21 -12.46
N LEU A 17 5.21 7.34 -11.81
CA LEU A 17 4.70 6.42 -10.78
C LEU A 17 4.08 7.12 -9.56
N ASP A 18 4.40 8.38 -9.33
CA ASP A 18 3.91 9.19 -8.22
C ASP A 18 2.54 9.83 -8.45
N GLU A 19 2.00 9.75 -9.68
CA GLU A 19 0.65 10.21 -10.01
C GLU A 19 -0.43 9.19 -9.62
N PHE A 20 -0.06 7.93 -9.41
CA PHE A 20 -1.00 6.85 -9.09
C PHE A 20 -1.21 6.69 -7.59
N ASP A 21 -2.49 6.66 -7.18
CA ASP A 21 -2.85 6.40 -5.79
C ASP A 21 -2.63 4.95 -5.35
N SER A 22 -2.77 4.03 -6.30
CA SER A 22 -2.60 2.60 -6.11
C SER A 22 -2.01 1.97 -7.37
N LEU A 23 -1.12 1.00 -7.20
CA LEU A 23 -0.54 0.22 -8.28
C LEU A 23 -0.95 -1.24 -8.08
N LEU A 24 -1.52 -1.85 -9.10
CA LEU A 24 -1.95 -3.26 -9.09
C LEU A 24 -1.22 -4.02 -10.18
N ILE A 25 -0.52 -5.09 -9.81
CA ILE A 25 0.18 -6.00 -10.73
C ILE A 25 -0.62 -7.29 -10.78
N LEU A 26 -1.34 -7.49 -11.88
CA LEU A 26 -2.18 -8.68 -12.07
C LEU A 26 -1.39 -9.80 -12.73
N ALA A 27 -1.69 -11.03 -12.35
CA ALA A 27 -1.09 -12.19 -12.97
C ALA A 27 -1.64 -12.30 -14.41
N ASP A 28 -0.74 -12.56 -15.34
CA ASP A 28 -1.12 -12.72 -16.75
C ASP A 28 -1.78 -14.09 -16.97
N ILE A 29 -3.09 -14.07 -17.22
CA ILE A 29 -3.97 -15.24 -17.38
C ILE A 29 -3.91 -15.81 -18.81
N ALA A 30 -3.17 -15.19 -19.74
CA ALA A 30 -3.13 -15.63 -21.14
C ALA A 30 -2.70 -17.10 -21.34
N ASN A 31 -2.09 -17.73 -20.33
CA ASN A 31 -1.79 -19.16 -20.32
C ASN A 31 -2.04 -19.78 -18.94
N GLU A 32 -3.30 -20.12 -18.63
CA GLU A 32 -3.76 -20.68 -17.33
C GLU A 32 -2.99 -21.93 -16.87
N ASN A 33 -2.31 -22.62 -17.79
CA ASN A 33 -1.57 -23.84 -17.48
C ASN A 33 -0.21 -23.58 -16.80
N ASP A 34 0.27 -22.34 -16.74
CA ASP A 34 1.58 -22.02 -16.15
C ASP A 34 1.48 -20.89 -15.12
N THR A 35 0.84 -21.21 -13.99
CA THR A 35 0.73 -20.33 -12.82
C THR A 35 2.09 -19.91 -12.26
N GLN A 36 3.12 -20.76 -12.38
CA GLN A 36 4.47 -20.44 -11.94
C GLN A 36 5.13 -19.38 -12.82
N ALA A 37 4.95 -19.45 -14.14
CA ALA A 37 5.47 -18.43 -15.04
C ALA A 37 4.71 -17.11 -14.89
N ALA A 38 3.39 -17.15 -14.68
CA ALA A 38 2.60 -15.95 -14.38
C ALA A 38 3.10 -15.26 -13.10
N ASP A 39 3.26 -16.02 -12.02
CA ASP A 39 3.82 -15.55 -10.75
C ASP A 39 5.25 -15.00 -10.91
N SER A 40 6.09 -15.66 -11.71
CA SER A 40 7.46 -15.21 -11.99
C SER A 40 7.47 -13.84 -12.69
N ARG A 41 6.55 -13.61 -13.63
CA ARG A 41 6.39 -12.30 -14.30
C ARG A 41 5.89 -11.24 -13.33
N THR A 42 4.90 -11.57 -12.51
CA THR A 42 4.40 -10.67 -11.46
C THR A 42 5.50 -10.27 -10.48
N LEU A 43 6.29 -11.23 -10.00
CA LEU A 43 7.40 -10.99 -9.08
C LEU A 43 8.51 -10.15 -9.75
N ALA A 44 8.85 -10.43 -11.00
CA ALA A 44 9.82 -9.63 -11.74
C ALA A 44 9.35 -8.18 -11.90
N CYS A 45 8.08 -7.97 -12.24
CA CYS A 45 7.48 -6.64 -12.33
C CYS A 45 7.52 -5.91 -10.98
N LEU A 46 7.15 -6.61 -9.89
CA LEU A 46 7.19 -6.10 -8.53
C LEU A 46 8.61 -5.63 -8.13
N LEU A 47 9.62 -6.46 -8.37
CA LEU A 47 11.01 -6.15 -8.05
C LEU A 47 11.56 -4.99 -8.90
N LEU A 48 11.20 -4.92 -10.18
CA LEU A 48 11.57 -3.79 -11.05
C LEU A 48 10.91 -2.49 -10.58
N MET A 49 9.62 -2.53 -10.24
CA MET A 49 8.92 -1.38 -9.68
C MET A 49 9.58 -0.92 -8.38
N HIS A 50 9.91 -1.84 -7.48
CA HIS A 50 10.65 -1.52 -6.26
C HIS A 50 11.98 -0.85 -6.55
N HIS A 51 12.78 -1.43 -7.46
CA HIS A 51 14.08 -0.87 -7.81
C HIS A 51 13.96 0.59 -8.30
N VAL A 52 13.00 0.85 -9.19
CA VAL A 52 12.71 2.20 -9.70
C VAL A 52 12.24 3.13 -8.57
N GLN A 53 11.33 2.67 -7.71
CA GLN A 53 10.83 3.44 -6.56
C GLN A 53 11.96 3.82 -5.60
N LYS A 54 12.85 2.87 -5.29
CA LYS A 54 14.04 3.09 -4.45
C LYS A 54 15.02 4.08 -5.07
N GLU A 55 15.27 3.97 -6.38
CA GLU A 55 16.14 4.92 -7.09
C GLU A 55 15.57 6.35 -7.09
N ILE A 56 14.26 6.49 -7.30
CA ILE A 56 13.56 7.79 -7.20
C ILE A 56 13.70 8.36 -5.79
N LEU A 57 13.51 7.51 -4.77
CA LEU A 57 13.62 7.91 -3.37
C LEU A 57 15.03 8.41 -3.03
N ASP A 58 16.06 7.67 -3.43
CA ASP A 58 17.45 8.01 -3.12
C ASP A 58 17.85 9.32 -3.81
N LYS A 59 17.47 9.49 -5.09
CA LYS A 59 17.64 10.78 -5.81
C LYS A 59 16.97 11.95 -5.09
N ARG A 60 15.74 11.76 -4.58
CA ARG A 60 15.03 12.82 -3.86
C ARG A 60 15.68 13.13 -2.50
N LYS A 61 16.17 12.11 -1.77
CA LYS A 61 16.94 12.29 -0.52
C LYS A 61 18.21 13.11 -0.77
N GLU A 62 18.96 12.80 -1.83
CA GLU A 62 20.16 13.55 -2.20
C GLU A 62 19.86 15.01 -2.53
N GLN A 63 18.80 15.28 -3.29
CA GLN A 63 18.37 16.64 -3.62
C GLN A 63 17.98 17.44 -2.37
N ALA A 64 17.28 16.82 -1.42
CA ALA A 64 16.92 17.46 -0.15
C ALA A 64 18.17 17.85 0.67
N VAL A 65 19.18 16.96 0.72
CA VAL A 65 20.47 17.24 1.37
C VAL A 65 21.19 18.39 0.69
N MET A 66 21.28 18.38 -0.64
CA MET A 66 21.96 19.44 -1.38
C MET A 66 21.30 20.80 -1.14
N LYS A 67 19.96 20.88 -1.24
CA LYS A 67 19.21 22.11 -0.92
C LYS A 67 19.51 22.60 0.49
N PHE A 68 19.50 21.71 1.47
CA PHE A 68 19.80 22.04 2.86
C PHE A 68 21.24 22.53 3.05
N ARG A 69 22.24 21.84 2.50
CA ARG A 69 23.66 22.25 2.54
C ARG A 69 23.88 23.61 1.88
N SER A 70 23.21 23.88 0.75
CA SER A 70 23.29 25.17 0.06
C SER A 70 22.66 26.33 0.83
N SER A 71 21.65 26.04 1.68
CA SER A 71 21.06 27.03 2.57
C SER A 71 21.96 27.35 3.77
N LEU A 72 22.74 26.38 4.24
CA LEU A 72 23.73 26.56 5.32
C LEU A 72 24.96 27.36 4.85
N THR A 73 25.41 27.20 3.62
CA THR A 73 26.56 27.97 3.10
C THR A 73 26.23 29.44 2.81
N LYS A 74 24.96 29.80 2.61
CA LYS A 74 24.52 31.20 2.48
C LYS A 74 24.45 31.94 3.83
N ASN A 75 24.28 31.20 4.93
CA ASN A 75 24.18 31.76 6.28
C ASN A 75 25.43 31.35 7.07
N ASN A 76 26.49 32.16 7.01
CA ASN A 76 27.75 31.95 7.73
C ASN A 76 27.54 31.55 9.21
N SER A 77 27.50 30.24 9.48
CA SER A 77 27.74 29.68 10.80
C SER A 77 28.05 28.19 10.65
N SER A 78 29.25 27.83 11.11
CA SER A 78 29.79 26.48 11.16
C SER A 78 29.00 25.62 12.14
N LEU A 79 27.84 25.13 11.72
CA LEU A 79 27.08 24.12 12.46
C LEU A 79 27.52 22.73 12.00
N GLN A 80 28.26 22.04 12.87
CA GLN A 80 28.61 20.63 12.68
C GLN A 80 27.34 19.79 12.66
N LEU A 81 27.05 19.21 11.50
CA LEU A 81 25.90 18.35 11.26
C LEU A 81 26.06 17.02 12.01
N HIS A 82 25.37 16.87 13.14
CA HIS A 82 25.22 15.58 13.81
C HIS A 82 24.42 14.60 12.93
N GLU A 83 24.89 13.36 12.79
CA GLU A 83 24.24 12.31 12.00
C GLU A 83 22.79 12.03 12.46
N ARG A 84 22.52 12.16 13.77
CA ARG A 84 21.17 12.06 14.35
C ARG A 84 20.18 13.09 13.80
N GLY A 85 20.64 14.32 13.53
CA GLY A 85 19.78 15.35 12.96
C GLY A 85 19.35 15.02 11.53
N LYS A 86 20.27 14.48 10.72
CA LYS A 86 19.99 14.07 9.34
C LYS A 86 18.89 13.02 9.28
N ILE A 87 18.95 12.00 10.15
CA ILE A 87 17.95 10.92 10.20
C ILE A 87 16.54 11.48 10.47
N GLN A 88 16.40 12.36 11.46
CA GLN A 88 15.12 13.05 11.74
C GLN A 88 14.63 13.93 10.59
N PHE A 89 15.53 14.60 9.86
CA PHE A 89 15.14 15.37 8.68
C PHE A 89 14.61 14.47 7.55
N TYR A 90 15.18 13.28 7.35
CA TYR A 90 14.67 12.34 6.33
C TYR A 90 13.35 11.68 6.72
N ASP A 91 13.16 11.37 8.01
CA ASP A 91 11.91 10.77 8.51
C ASP A 91 10.70 11.70 8.31
N GLY A 92 10.92 13.02 8.25
CA GLY A 92 9.88 14.01 7.96
C GLY A 92 9.59 14.24 6.48
N ILE A 93 10.44 13.75 5.56
CA ILE A 93 10.20 13.87 4.12
C ILE A 93 9.38 12.67 3.69
N SER A 94 8.06 12.81 3.76
CA SER A 94 7.13 11.83 3.20
C SER A 94 7.28 11.81 1.68
N TYR A 95 7.94 10.78 1.17
CA TYR A 95 7.92 10.47 -0.25
C TYR A 95 6.68 9.63 -0.51
N ASN A 96 5.72 10.19 -1.25
CA ASN A 96 4.46 9.54 -1.61
C ASN A 96 4.69 8.40 -2.62
N ILE A 97 5.48 7.40 -2.24
CA ILE A 97 5.75 6.20 -3.03
C ILE A 97 4.80 5.12 -2.52
N ARG A 98 3.82 4.78 -3.36
CA ARG A 98 2.80 3.79 -3.03
C ARG A 98 3.33 2.39 -3.34
N PRO A 99 3.38 1.47 -2.35
CA PRO A 99 3.78 0.10 -2.64
C PRO A 99 2.73 -0.56 -3.55
N PRO A 100 3.14 -1.24 -4.62
CA PRO A 100 2.19 -1.99 -5.45
C PRO A 100 1.59 -3.17 -4.68
N ILE A 101 0.40 -3.55 -5.10
CA ILE A 101 -0.27 -4.78 -4.70
C ILE A 101 -0.14 -5.78 -5.85
N SER A 102 0.32 -7.00 -5.59
CA SER A 102 0.50 -8.03 -6.62
C SER A 102 -0.47 -9.19 -6.46
N GLU A 103 -0.96 -9.73 -7.58
CA GLU A 103 -1.69 -10.99 -7.59
C GLU A 103 -0.73 -12.19 -7.69
N ILE A 104 -0.92 -13.17 -6.81
CA ILE A 104 -0.16 -14.42 -6.81
C ILE A 104 -1.11 -15.61 -6.90
N LEU A 105 -0.86 -16.50 -7.85
CA LEU A 105 -1.70 -17.64 -8.14
C LEU A 105 -1.27 -18.89 -7.33
N ASP A 106 0.04 -19.10 -7.13
CA ASP A 106 0.58 -20.27 -6.45
C ASP A 106 0.98 -19.97 -4.99
N VAL A 107 0.46 -20.76 -4.06
CA VAL A 107 0.78 -20.68 -2.62
C VAL A 107 2.25 -20.91 -2.31
N ARG A 108 2.98 -21.62 -3.19
CA ARG A 108 4.41 -21.84 -3.04
C ARG A 108 5.21 -20.56 -3.28
N THR A 109 4.74 -19.69 -4.18
CA THR A 109 5.37 -18.40 -4.50
C THR A 109 5.27 -17.41 -3.33
N ARG A 110 4.24 -17.53 -2.48
CA ARG A 110 4.04 -16.68 -1.29
C ARG A 110 5.29 -16.50 -0.44
N ARG A 111 6.10 -17.55 -0.28
CA ARG A 111 7.30 -17.52 0.57
C ARG A 111 8.39 -16.60 0.00
N LEU A 112 8.42 -16.39 -1.31
CA LEU A 112 9.36 -15.48 -1.98
C LEU A 112 8.99 -14.01 -1.71
N LEU A 113 7.70 -13.70 -1.57
CA LEU A 113 7.25 -12.35 -1.24
C LEU A 113 7.59 -11.94 0.19
N GLN A 114 7.54 -12.87 1.14
CA GLN A 114 7.96 -12.60 2.51
C GLN A 114 9.42 -12.14 2.60
N VAL A 115 10.28 -12.57 1.66
CA VAL A 115 11.67 -12.13 1.58
C VAL A 115 11.77 -10.70 1.04
N ALA A 116 10.88 -10.31 0.12
CA ALA A 116 10.82 -8.95 -0.42
C ALA A 116 10.31 -7.93 0.62
N ASP A 117 9.40 -8.33 1.51
CA ASP A 117 8.87 -7.49 2.60
C ASP A 117 9.91 -7.13 3.69
N CYS A 118 11.05 -7.83 3.74
CA CYS A 118 12.11 -7.60 4.73
C CYS A 118 12.83 -6.25 4.58
N GLU A 119 12.67 -5.54 3.46
CA GLU A 119 13.37 -4.28 3.19
C GLU A 119 12.67 -3.03 3.78
N GLY A 120 11.69 -3.19 4.66
CA GLY A 120 10.99 -2.07 5.32
C GLY A 120 9.88 -1.42 4.48
N TYR A 121 9.59 -1.99 3.31
CA TYR A 121 8.42 -1.68 2.50
C TYR A 121 7.45 -2.87 2.62
N ALA A 122 6.24 -2.62 3.12
CA ALA A 122 5.21 -3.65 3.17
C ALA A 122 4.56 -3.76 1.77
N TYR A 123 5.00 -4.71 0.96
CA TYR A 123 4.34 -5.00 -0.30
C TYR A 123 3.08 -5.80 -0.04
N GLY A 124 1.98 -5.35 -0.62
CA GLY A 124 0.73 -6.10 -0.57
C GLY A 124 0.77 -7.21 -1.61
N TYR A 125 0.26 -8.40 -1.25
CA TYR A 125 -0.10 -9.39 -2.24
C TYR A 125 -1.48 -9.96 -1.95
N VAL A 126 -2.14 -10.36 -3.02
CA VAL A 126 -3.45 -10.99 -3.00
C VAL A 126 -3.33 -12.35 -3.66
N MET A 127 -3.78 -13.38 -2.94
CA MET A 127 -3.90 -14.72 -3.49
C MET A 127 -5.35 -14.96 -3.90
N SER A 128 -5.69 -14.55 -5.13
CA SER A 128 -7.07 -14.60 -5.65
C SER A 128 -7.70 -15.98 -5.52
N ASN A 129 -6.96 -17.03 -5.90
CA ASN A 129 -7.38 -18.43 -5.77
C ASN A 129 -7.74 -18.83 -4.32
N GLN A 130 -7.02 -18.31 -3.32
CA GLN A 130 -7.33 -18.58 -1.92
C GLN A 130 -8.60 -17.86 -1.45
N ILE A 131 -8.81 -16.62 -1.90
CA ILE A 131 -10.03 -15.86 -1.59
C ILE A 131 -11.24 -16.57 -2.20
N VAL A 132 -11.16 -16.96 -3.48
CA VAL A 132 -12.23 -17.70 -4.17
C VAL A 132 -12.50 -19.03 -3.47
N SER A 133 -11.46 -19.81 -3.15
CA SER A 133 -11.62 -21.09 -2.45
C SER A 133 -12.26 -20.92 -1.07
N SER A 134 -11.87 -19.86 -0.34
CA SER A 134 -12.44 -19.54 0.98
C SER A 134 -13.90 -19.10 0.88
N ALA A 135 -14.26 -18.32 -0.16
CA ALA A 135 -15.63 -17.94 -0.42
C ALA A 135 -16.50 -19.16 -0.74
N ILE A 136 -16.02 -20.07 -1.59
CA ILE A 136 -16.71 -21.32 -1.91
C ILE A 136 -16.91 -22.18 -0.65
N ALA A 137 -15.88 -22.33 0.18
CA ALA A 137 -15.97 -23.09 1.43
C ALA A 137 -17.01 -22.51 2.40
N GLN A 138 -17.04 -21.18 2.55
CA GLN A 138 -18.03 -20.48 3.38
C GLN A 138 -19.46 -20.71 2.88
N VAL A 139 -19.67 -20.60 1.56
CA VAL A 139 -20.98 -20.85 0.94
C VAL A 139 -21.39 -22.33 1.02
N ALA A 140 -20.44 -23.24 0.90
CA ALA A 140 -20.68 -24.68 1.06
C ALA A 140 -21.08 -25.04 2.50
N GLN A 141 -20.53 -24.33 3.49
CA GLN A 141 -20.89 -24.50 4.90
C GLN A 141 -22.25 -23.89 5.24
N ASP A 142 -22.54 -22.68 4.76
CA ASP A 142 -23.84 -22.02 4.89
C ASP A 142 -24.19 -21.24 3.62
N ARG A 143 -25.22 -21.69 2.90
CA ARG A 143 -25.70 -21.07 1.66
C ARG A 143 -26.07 -19.59 1.85
N ARG A 144 -26.45 -19.16 3.06
CA ARG A 144 -26.77 -17.75 3.36
C ARG A 144 -25.56 -16.83 3.16
N MET A 145 -24.34 -17.34 3.33
CA MET A 145 -23.11 -16.57 3.10
C MET A 145 -22.99 -16.05 1.68
N ASN A 146 -23.60 -16.70 0.69
CA ASN A 146 -23.59 -16.21 -0.68
C ASN A 146 -24.24 -14.82 -0.81
N SER A 147 -25.31 -14.57 -0.05
CA SER A 147 -25.97 -13.25 -0.04
C SER A 147 -25.10 -12.18 0.63
N VAL A 148 -24.47 -12.52 1.76
CA VAL A 148 -23.59 -11.61 2.51
C VAL A 148 -22.34 -11.26 1.70
N LEU A 149 -21.66 -12.27 1.14
CA LEU A 149 -20.48 -12.06 0.28
C LEU A 149 -20.85 -11.30 -1.00
N GLY A 150 -22.02 -11.59 -1.58
CA GLY A 150 -22.52 -10.87 -2.75
C GLY A 150 -22.77 -9.38 -2.47
N GLU A 151 -23.21 -9.03 -1.26
CA GLU A 151 -23.39 -7.64 -0.84
C GLU A 151 -22.05 -6.93 -0.58
N ILE A 152 -21.15 -7.55 0.19
CA ILE A 152 -19.87 -6.92 0.57
C ILE A 152 -18.93 -6.75 -0.64
N LEU A 153 -19.03 -7.63 -1.64
CA LEU A 153 -18.21 -7.56 -2.87
C LEU A 153 -18.90 -6.80 -4.01
N SER A 154 -20.10 -6.28 -3.78
CA SER A 154 -20.83 -5.44 -4.74
C SER A 154 -20.34 -3.99 -4.65
N ALA A 155 -20.39 -3.27 -5.78
CA ALA A 155 -20.14 -1.83 -5.82
C ALA A 155 -21.28 -1.00 -5.19
N ASN A 156 -22.39 -1.64 -4.84
CA ASN A 156 -23.56 -1.04 -4.22
C ASN A 156 -23.89 -1.77 -2.92
N GLY A 157 -24.31 -1.03 -1.90
CA GLY A 157 -24.77 -1.59 -0.63
C GLY A 157 -23.79 -1.30 0.51
N ASN A 158 -23.66 -2.26 1.43
CA ASN A 158 -22.76 -2.13 2.57
C ASN A 158 -21.31 -2.49 2.17
N GLU A 159 -20.39 -1.57 2.43
CA GLU A 159 -18.96 -1.74 2.19
C GLU A 159 -18.16 -1.71 3.50
N ILE A 160 -16.97 -2.32 3.47
CA ILE A 160 -16.05 -2.31 4.61
C ILE A 160 -15.14 -1.09 4.49
N TYR A 161 -15.12 -0.23 5.51
CA TYR A 161 -14.25 0.94 5.58
C TYR A 161 -13.31 0.88 6.77
N ILE A 162 -12.06 1.28 6.53
CA ILE A 162 -11.14 1.67 7.60
C ILE A 162 -11.33 3.17 7.82
N ARG A 163 -11.60 3.55 9.07
CA ARG A 163 -11.87 4.94 9.45
C ARG A 163 -10.89 5.36 10.53
N ASP A 164 -10.44 6.60 10.45
CA ASP A 164 -9.57 7.19 11.47
C ASP A 164 -10.29 7.22 12.83
N ILE A 165 -9.57 6.87 13.90
CA ILE A 165 -10.12 6.79 15.27
C ILE A 165 -10.63 8.13 15.78
N SER A 166 -10.10 9.25 15.26
CA SER A 166 -10.54 10.61 15.57
C SER A 166 -12.01 10.88 15.22
N ARG A 167 -12.63 10.03 14.37
CA ARG A 167 -14.08 10.12 14.09
C ARG A 167 -14.95 9.66 15.25
N TYR A 168 -14.42 8.83 16.15
CA TYR A 168 -15.20 8.21 17.23
C TYR A 168 -14.77 8.70 18.62
N ILE A 169 -13.66 9.43 18.71
CA ILE A 169 -13.08 9.91 19.97
C ILE A 169 -12.54 11.32 19.76
N GLU A 170 -12.84 12.24 20.68
CA GLU A 170 -12.27 13.59 20.66
C GLU A 170 -10.77 13.54 20.98
N VAL A 171 -9.93 14.06 20.09
CA VAL A 171 -8.47 14.04 20.23
C VAL A 171 -7.98 15.33 20.93
N GLY A 172 -7.40 15.20 22.12
CA GLY A 172 -6.97 16.27 23.02
C GLY A 172 -6.10 15.77 24.21
N LYS A 173 -5.70 16.68 25.12
CA LYS A 173 -4.72 16.39 26.20
C LYS A 173 -5.20 15.35 27.23
N ASP A 174 -6.52 15.17 27.39
CA ASP A 174 -7.12 14.18 28.30
C ASP A 174 -7.46 12.84 27.60
N THR A 175 -7.35 12.78 26.27
CA THR A 175 -7.75 11.64 25.44
C THR A 175 -6.90 10.40 25.68
N THR A 176 -5.64 10.56 26.11
CA THR A 176 -4.75 9.41 26.41
C THR A 176 -5.25 8.61 27.61
N LYS A 177 -6.03 9.22 28.51
CA LYS A 177 -6.65 8.55 29.65
C LYS A 177 -7.96 7.87 29.24
N GLU A 178 -8.80 8.54 28.44
CA GLU A 178 -10.03 7.95 27.91
C GLU A 178 -9.78 6.73 27.01
N LEU A 179 -8.85 6.84 26.05
CA LEU A 179 -8.46 5.73 25.16
C LEU A 179 -8.02 4.47 25.92
N ARG A 180 -7.37 4.62 27.07
CA ARG A 180 -6.92 3.49 27.90
C ARG A 180 -8.04 2.81 28.67
N THR A 181 -9.20 3.47 28.79
CA THR A 181 -10.34 2.98 29.58
C THR A 181 -11.53 2.53 28.74
N MET A 182 -11.61 2.94 27.47
CA MET A 182 -12.71 2.56 26.59
C MET A 182 -12.59 1.11 26.13
N SER A 183 -13.70 0.40 26.18
CA SER A 183 -13.82 -0.94 25.61
C SER A 183 -14.14 -0.88 24.12
N PHE A 184 -13.99 -2.03 23.44
CA PHE A 184 -14.44 -2.18 22.05
C PHE A 184 -15.92 -1.79 21.88
N TRP A 185 -16.76 -2.13 22.85
CA TRP A 185 -18.21 -1.88 22.77
C TRP A 185 -18.57 -0.40 22.87
N ASP A 186 -17.79 0.39 23.62
CA ASP A 186 -18.00 1.84 23.71
C ASP A 186 -17.74 2.50 22.34
N ILE A 187 -16.67 2.08 21.67
CA ILE A 187 -16.34 2.56 20.31
C ILE A 187 -17.39 2.08 19.31
N ALA A 188 -17.80 0.80 19.39
CA ALA A 188 -18.83 0.25 18.51
C ALA A 188 -20.18 0.98 18.66
N LEU A 189 -20.55 1.38 19.88
CA LEU A 189 -21.77 2.14 20.12
C LEU A 189 -21.70 3.54 19.48
N ARG A 190 -20.55 4.21 19.58
CA ARG A 190 -20.33 5.50 18.89
C ARG A 190 -20.37 5.36 17.38
N ALA A 191 -19.77 4.29 16.85
CA ALA A 191 -19.79 4.01 15.41
C ALA A 191 -21.20 3.74 14.86
N ARG A 192 -22.15 3.30 15.70
CA ARG A 192 -23.57 3.12 15.33
C ARG A 192 -24.39 4.42 15.29
N GLN A 193 -23.90 5.47 15.93
CA GLN A 193 -24.59 6.76 16.01
C GLN A 193 -24.26 7.68 14.82
N HIS A 194 -23.28 7.27 14.01
CA HIS A 194 -22.86 7.91 12.76
C HIS A 194 -23.34 7.10 11.57
#